data_AF-A0AA42NVK4-F1
#
_entry.id   AF-A0AA42NVK4-F1
#
_cell.length_a   1.000
_cell.length_b   1.000
_cell.length_c   1.000
_cell.angle_alpha   90.00
_cell.angle_beta   90.00
_cell.angle_gamma   90.00
#
_symmetry.space_group_name_H-M   'P 1'
#
loop_
_entity.id
_entity.type
_entity.pdbx_description
1 polymer ?
#
loop_
_entity_poly.entity_id
_entity_poly.type
_entity_poly.pdbx_seq_one_letter_code
_entity_poly.pdbx_strand_id
1 'polypeptide(L)'
;MNMLADVPATFSPDAPTSPLPAISRKSWLWSMPLAPWLNLGDELAENVVKTLRAHKKPLAQPLPAIQQLAREGNVACQDFLADMEMIPDWVDFELMAKGGAMAYRHFPQLIIALIHGGLMTTFSNAASAHILSGTQRLEQNVVRRLFESSTLFFGVLDTEALRPYGAVWEICMRVRLMHAMVRLRLMASERWDMATGLPINQLHTAAGPLFFGTMVLESLQALGAKIRPEEHEGYYLIWRYVTRLLGVPLGLLGNTVAEQQAIDQRILPLCFDPNDTSRQLAQALFEGLKNLPDAHMIPKTVHEVLSRYLLGNERADGMGVAQHPIAMRWVTPLAFGLRIYSWTLLIPQVGRSAEKFGKRYLHNLVQRGLAGVAADYQPHGHA
;
A
#
# COMPACT_ATOMS: atom_id res chain seq x y z
N MET A 1 -21.03 41.58 0.18
CA MET A 1 -20.75 40.62 1.27
C MET A 1 -20.22 39.34 0.61
N ASN A 2 -18.93 39.33 0.27
CA ASN A 2 -18.26 38.20 -0.39
C ASN A 2 -17.69 37.27 0.68
N MET A 3 -18.32 36.11 0.90
CA MET A 3 -17.78 35.01 1.74
C MET A 3 -17.47 33.79 0.85
N LEU A 4 -16.58 33.97 -0.13
CA LEU A 4 -16.10 32.92 -1.05
C LEU A 4 -14.57 32.95 -1.25
N ALA A 5 -13.82 33.45 -0.27
CA ALA A 5 -12.36 33.32 -0.27
C ALA A 5 -11.95 32.34 0.84
N ASP A 6 -10.92 31.54 0.55
CA ASP A 6 -10.26 30.55 1.40
C ASP A 6 -10.84 29.12 1.38
N VAL A 7 -10.89 28.54 0.17
CA VAL A 7 -10.65 27.10 0.00
C VAL A 7 -9.13 26.93 -0.16
N PRO A 8 -8.42 26.15 0.68
CA PRO A 8 -7.00 25.94 0.48
C PRO A 8 -6.78 25.25 -0.87
N ALA A 9 -5.79 25.77 -1.59
CA ALA A 9 -5.36 25.32 -2.90
C ALA A 9 -4.97 23.83 -2.87
N THR A 10 -5.16 23.21 -4.04
CA THR A 10 -4.44 22.04 -4.56
C THR A 10 -3.19 21.64 -3.78
N PHE A 11 -3.00 20.32 -3.60
CA PHE A 11 -1.72 19.70 -3.22
C PHE A 11 -0.53 20.54 -3.71
N SER A 12 0.19 21.14 -2.77
CA SER A 12 1.44 21.84 -3.00
C SER A 12 2.55 20.98 -2.40
N PRO A 13 3.58 20.59 -3.16
CA PRO A 13 4.74 19.89 -2.62
C PRO A 13 5.49 20.71 -1.55
N ASP A 14 5.18 22.00 -1.41
CA ASP A 14 5.73 22.93 -0.42
C ASP A 14 4.77 23.24 0.75
N ALA A 15 3.57 22.65 0.79
CA ALA A 15 2.68 22.82 1.94
C ALA A 15 3.32 22.11 3.15
N PRO A 16 3.57 22.81 4.28
CA PRO A 16 4.23 22.20 5.41
C PRO A 16 3.37 21.03 5.88
N THR A 17 3.93 19.82 5.82
CA THR A 17 3.59 18.76 6.77
C THR A 17 3.43 19.45 8.12
N SER A 18 2.30 19.25 8.82
CA SER A 18 2.13 19.77 10.19
C SER A 18 3.47 19.72 10.93
N PRO A 19 3.99 20.83 11.46
CA PRO A 19 5.39 20.92 11.86
C PRO A 19 5.72 19.74 12.76
N LEU A 20 6.60 18.87 12.25
CA LEU A 20 7.03 17.67 12.96
C LEU A 20 7.52 18.09 14.35
N PRO A 21 7.31 17.30 15.41
CA PRO A 21 8.16 17.45 16.58
C PRO A 21 9.60 17.37 16.08
N ALA A 22 10.39 18.41 16.36
CA ALA A 22 11.68 18.62 15.73
C ALA A 22 12.63 17.47 16.07
N ILE A 23 12.73 16.47 15.19
CA ILE A 23 13.78 15.47 15.26
C ILE A 23 15.08 16.20 14.97
N SER A 24 16.02 16.12 15.93
CA SER A 24 17.34 16.72 15.77
C SER A 24 17.96 16.28 14.44
N ARG A 25 18.45 17.25 13.65
CA ARG A 25 19.22 16.98 12.42
C ARG A 25 20.50 16.16 12.68
N LYS A 26 20.88 15.97 13.95
CA LYS A 26 21.99 15.11 14.39
C LYS A 26 21.58 13.67 14.74
N SER A 27 20.33 13.27 14.52
CA SER A 27 19.90 11.89 14.79
C SER A 27 20.50 10.90 13.79
N TRP A 28 20.65 9.64 14.22
CA TRP A 28 21.12 8.53 13.40
C TRP A 28 20.35 8.40 12.07
N LEU A 29 19.07 8.80 12.08
CA LEU A 29 18.17 8.81 10.93
C LEU A 29 18.67 9.66 9.77
N TRP A 30 19.31 10.80 10.04
CA TRP A 30 19.84 11.67 8.98
C TRP A 30 21.19 11.20 8.45
N SER A 31 21.95 10.45 9.25
CA SER A 31 23.21 9.83 8.86
C SER A 31 23.06 8.44 8.23
N MET A 32 21.89 7.79 8.35
CA MET A 32 21.68 6.43 7.82
C MET A 32 21.83 6.42 6.28
N PRO A 33 22.76 5.65 5.70
CA PRO A 33 22.90 5.57 4.25
C PRO A 33 21.74 4.75 3.65
N LEU A 34 21.03 5.32 2.67
CA LEU A 34 19.92 4.62 1.98
C LEU A 34 20.40 3.75 0.82
N ALA A 35 21.45 4.17 0.11
CA ALA A 35 21.93 3.50 -1.09
C ALA A 35 22.27 2.00 -0.92
N PRO A 36 22.88 1.53 0.20
CA PRO A 36 23.15 0.11 0.38
C PRO A 36 21.90 -0.78 0.34
N TRP A 37 20.75 -0.25 0.77
CA TRP A 37 19.48 -0.99 0.82
C TRP A 37 18.86 -1.26 -0.54
N LEU A 38 19.29 -0.56 -1.60
CA LEU A 38 18.93 -0.88 -2.98
C LEU A 38 19.50 -2.24 -3.42
N ASN A 39 20.59 -2.69 -2.79
CA ASN A 39 21.29 -3.91 -3.15
C ASN A 39 20.96 -5.08 -2.22
N LEU A 40 19.92 -4.95 -1.39
CA LEU A 40 19.49 -6.00 -0.46
C LEU A 40 18.09 -6.49 -0.81
N GLY A 41 17.94 -7.80 -0.90
CA GLY A 41 16.67 -8.50 -1.00
C GLY A 41 16.18 -8.97 0.37
N ASP A 42 15.44 -10.08 0.40
CA ASP A 42 14.94 -10.71 1.62
C ASP A 42 15.46 -12.14 1.67
N GLU A 43 16.66 -12.30 2.26
CA GLU A 43 17.37 -13.57 2.28
C GLU A 43 16.57 -14.67 2.99
N LEU A 44 15.85 -14.35 4.07
CA LEU A 44 15.01 -15.29 4.80
C LEU A 44 13.91 -15.85 3.90
N ALA A 45 13.16 -14.97 3.22
CA ALA A 45 12.10 -15.39 2.31
C ALA A 45 12.66 -16.15 1.08
N GLU A 46 13.78 -15.71 0.52
CA GLU A 46 14.43 -16.37 -0.60
C GLU A 46 14.92 -17.78 -0.25
N ASN A 47 15.49 -17.95 0.94
CA ASN A 47 15.93 -19.26 1.44
C ASN A 47 14.73 -20.20 1.66
N VAL A 48 13.61 -19.71 2.20
CA VAL A 48 12.38 -20.51 2.30
C VAL A 48 11.82 -20.89 0.94
N VAL A 49 11.78 -19.97 -0.02
CA VAL A 49 11.33 -20.28 -1.40
C VAL A 49 12.20 -21.39 -2.02
N LYS A 50 13.53 -21.30 -1.88
CA LYS A 50 14.47 -22.33 -2.36
C LYS A 50 14.23 -23.67 -1.66
N THR A 51 14.08 -23.67 -0.33
CA THR A 51 13.78 -24.87 0.47
C THR A 51 12.48 -25.53 0.03
N LEU A 52 11.38 -24.78 -0.10
CA LEU A 52 10.07 -25.32 -0.49
C LEU A 52 10.14 -25.95 -1.90
N ARG A 53 10.84 -25.29 -2.84
CA ARG A 53 11.07 -25.84 -4.18
C ARG A 53 11.88 -27.14 -4.15
N ALA A 54 12.98 -27.19 -3.38
CA ALA A 54 13.81 -28.38 -3.24
C ALA A 54 13.03 -29.58 -2.67
N HIS A 55 12.12 -29.33 -1.73
CA HIS A 55 11.26 -30.36 -1.12
C HIS A 55 9.94 -30.58 -1.88
N LYS A 56 9.76 -29.94 -3.06
CA LYS A 56 8.52 -30.01 -3.87
C LYS A 56 7.25 -29.70 -3.08
N LYS A 57 7.33 -28.78 -2.11
CA LYS A 57 6.21 -28.34 -1.28
C LYS A 57 5.40 -27.25 -2.00
N PRO A 58 4.08 -27.15 -1.73
CA PRO A 58 3.23 -26.14 -2.36
C PRO A 58 3.60 -24.72 -1.89
N LEU A 59 3.63 -23.77 -2.83
CA LEU A 59 3.90 -22.35 -2.57
C LEU A 59 2.63 -21.51 -2.39
N ALA A 60 1.47 -22.03 -2.82
CA ALA A 60 0.18 -21.33 -2.72
C ALA A 60 -0.34 -21.20 -1.29
N GLN A 61 -0.11 -22.22 -0.46
CA GLN A 61 -0.44 -22.27 0.98
C GLN A 61 0.80 -22.78 1.75
N PRO A 62 1.81 -21.91 1.94
CA PRO A 62 3.14 -22.36 2.34
C PRO A 62 3.26 -22.65 3.84
N LEU A 63 2.41 -22.07 4.70
CA LEU A 63 2.56 -22.12 6.15
C LEU A 63 2.63 -23.55 6.73
N PRO A 64 1.73 -24.50 6.38
CA PRO A 64 1.81 -25.86 6.92
C PRO A 64 3.13 -26.56 6.53
N ALA A 65 3.62 -26.33 5.32
CA ALA A 65 4.88 -26.91 4.85
C ALA A 65 6.09 -26.30 5.55
N ILE A 66 6.09 -24.97 5.76
CA ILE A 66 7.14 -24.27 6.49
C ILE A 66 7.19 -24.78 7.95
N GLN A 67 6.04 -24.89 8.61
CA GLN A 67 5.96 -25.41 9.99
C GLN A 67 6.44 -26.86 10.09
N GLN A 68 6.07 -27.71 9.14
CA GLN A 68 6.55 -29.09 9.09
C GLN A 68 8.07 -29.13 8.98
N LEU A 69 8.65 -28.43 8.00
CA LEU A 69 10.09 -28.42 7.76
C LEU A 69 10.87 -27.80 8.92
N ALA A 70 10.32 -26.77 9.57
CA ALA A 70 10.92 -26.17 10.77
C ALA A 70 10.97 -27.18 11.94
N ARG A 71 9.93 -27.98 12.15
CA ARG A 71 9.91 -29.07 13.16
C ARG A 71 10.88 -30.20 12.81
N GLU A 72 11.11 -30.45 11.52
CA GLU A 72 12.09 -31.42 11.02
C GLU A 72 13.54 -30.89 11.07
N GLY A 73 13.77 -29.67 11.57
CA GLY A 73 15.11 -29.10 11.78
C GLY A 73 15.64 -28.25 10.62
N ASN A 74 14.80 -27.87 9.64
CA ASN A 74 15.23 -26.98 8.56
C ASN A 74 15.43 -25.54 9.06
N VAL A 75 16.70 -25.11 9.13
CA VAL A 75 17.11 -23.80 9.65
C VAL A 75 16.44 -22.64 8.91
N ALA A 76 16.38 -22.67 7.57
CA ALA A 76 15.76 -21.59 6.80
C ALA A 76 14.27 -21.39 7.15
N CYS A 77 13.52 -22.48 7.37
CA CYS A 77 12.13 -22.40 7.81
C CYS A 77 12.00 -21.96 9.28
N GLN A 78 12.94 -22.34 10.16
CA GLN A 78 12.98 -21.88 11.55
C GLN A 78 13.23 -20.38 11.64
N ASP A 79 14.27 -19.88 10.96
CA ASP A 79 14.64 -18.45 10.99
C ASP A 79 13.54 -17.57 10.40
N PHE A 80 12.92 -18.01 9.30
CA PHE A 80 11.81 -17.27 8.70
C PHE A 80 10.56 -17.22 9.59
N LEU A 81 10.21 -18.34 10.26
CA LEU A 81 9.10 -18.34 11.22
C LEU A 81 9.40 -17.44 12.42
N ALA A 82 10.60 -17.53 12.99
CA ALA A 82 11.02 -16.68 14.09
C ALA A 82 10.95 -15.19 13.71
N ASP A 83 11.38 -14.83 12.50
CA ASP A 83 11.28 -13.46 12.01
C ASP A 83 9.83 -13.00 11.80
N MET A 84 8.95 -13.86 11.29
CA MET A 84 7.53 -13.57 11.08
C MET A 84 6.72 -13.51 12.39
N GLU A 85 7.13 -14.25 13.42
CA GLU A 85 6.53 -14.27 14.76
C GLU A 85 6.97 -13.09 15.63
N MET A 86 8.12 -12.47 15.32
CA MET A 86 8.66 -11.37 16.09
C MET A 86 7.77 -10.12 15.99
N ILE A 87 7.28 -9.67 17.15
CA ILE A 87 6.51 -8.43 17.30
C ILE A 87 7.44 -7.37 17.90
N PRO A 88 7.78 -6.30 17.15
CA PRO A 88 8.57 -5.21 17.69
C PRO A 88 7.88 -4.50 18.86
N ASP A 89 8.66 -3.97 19.80
CA ASP A 89 8.16 -3.27 21.00
C ASP A 89 7.28 -2.04 20.68
N TRP A 90 7.46 -1.45 19.50
CA TRP A 90 6.68 -0.30 19.04
C TRP A 90 5.30 -0.67 18.45
N VAL A 91 4.97 -1.96 18.36
CA VAL A 91 3.66 -2.42 17.87
C VAL A 91 2.63 -2.30 18.98
N ASP A 92 1.55 -1.58 18.69
CA ASP A 92 0.38 -1.42 19.55
C ASP A 92 -0.87 -1.77 18.75
N PHE A 93 -1.38 -2.99 18.96
CA PHE A 93 -2.57 -3.50 18.26
C PHE A 93 -3.85 -2.73 18.62
N GLU A 94 -3.94 -2.15 19.82
CA GLU A 94 -5.09 -1.35 20.25
C GLU A 94 -5.10 0.01 19.55
N LEU A 95 -3.93 0.64 19.44
CA LEU A 95 -3.78 1.87 18.66
C LEU A 95 -4.06 1.61 17.18
N MET A 96 -3.50 0.53 16.61
CA MET A 96 -3.78 0.11 15.23
C MET A 96 -5.28 -0.11 15.00
N ALA A 97 -6.00 -0.71 15.96
CA ALA A 97 -7.44 -0.97 15.86
C ALA A 97 -8.24 0.33 15.69
N LYS A 98 -7.82 1.43 16.33
CA LYS A 98 -8.44 2.75 16.13
C LYS A 98 -8.26 3.26 14.70
N GLY A 99 -7.09 3.02 14.10
CA GLY A 99 -6.81 3.32 12.70
C GLY A 99 -7.65 2.49 11.73
N GLY A 100 -7.74 1.18 11.97
CA GLY A 100 -8.59 0.27 11.20
C GLY A 100 -10.07 0.66 11.26
N ALA A 101 -10.57 0.96 12.46
CA ALA A 101 -11.94 1.46 12.67
C ALA A 101 -12.18 2.79 11.94
N MET A 102 -11.21 3.71 11.94
CA MET A 102 -11.30 4.95 11.18
C MET A 102 -11.40 4.71 9.67
N ALA A 103 -10.60 3.80 9.14
CA ALA A 103 -10.63 3.44 7.72
C ALA A 103 -11.98 2.79 7.34
N TYR A 104 -12.54 1.91 8.18
CA TYR A 104 -13.88 1.35 7.96
C TYR A 104 -14.98 2.40 8.00
N ARG A 105 -14.93 3.37 8.93
CA ARG A 105 -15.89 4.48 8.98
C ARG A 105 -15.84 5.37 7.75
N HIS A 106 -14.66 5.53 7.14
CA HIS A 106 -14.44 6.33 5.94
C HIS A 106 -14.29 5.46 4.67
N PHE A 107 -14.93 4.29 4.61
CA PHE A 107 -14.75 3.35 3.51
C PHE A 107 -14.94 3.94 2.09
N PRO A 108 -15.87 4.91 1.82
CA PRO A 108 -15.98 5.49 0.48
C PRO A 108 -14.73 6.31 0.12
N GLN A 109 -14.27 7.16 1.05
CA GLN A 109 -13.04 7.92 0.87
C GLN A 109 -11.82 7.00 0.75
N LEU A 110 -11.77 5.90 1.52
CA LEU A 110 -10.68 4.93 1.47
C LEU A 110 -10.58 4.26 0.10
N ILE A 111 -11.70 3.84 -0.50
CA ILE A 111 -11.71 3.25 -1.84
C ILE A 111 -11.17 4.26 -2.87
N ILE A 112 -11.63 5.52 -2.81
CA ILE A 112 -11.17 6.58 -3.71
C ILE A 112 -9.67 6.83 -3.51
N ALA A 113 -9.23 6.97 -2.27
CA ALA A 113 -7.84 7.22 -1.88
C ALA A 113 -6.89 6.11 -2.33
N LEU A 114 -7.28 4.84 -2.16
CA LEU A 114 -6.45 3.70 -2.57
C LEU A 114 -6.38 3.57 -4.10
N ILE A 115 -7.49 3.71 -4.82
CA ILE A 115 -7.50 3.52 -6.29
C ILE A 115 -6.78 4.68 -6.99
N HIS A 116 -7.07 5.92 -6.61
CA HIS A 116 -6.65 7.11 -7.35
C HIS A 116 -5.40 7.79 -6.76
N GLY A 117 -5.05 7.46 -5.51
CA GLY A 117 -3.84 7.93 -4.84
C GLY A 117 -2.85 6.77 -4.66
N GLY A 118 -3.06 5.93 -3.64
CA GLY A 118 -2.10 4.91 -3.19
C GLY A 118 -1.65 3.93 -4.29
N LEU A 119 -2.57 3.41 -5.11
CA LEU A 119 -2.21 2.51 -6.21
C LEU A 119 -1.44 3.26 -7.31
N MET A 120 -1.85 4.48 -7.64
CA MET A 120 -1.18 5.32 -8.63
C MET A 120 0.26 5.65 -8.22
N THR A 121 0.53 5.86 -6.92
CA THR A 121 1.89 6.11 -6.45
C THR A 121 2.78 4.87 -6.55
N THR A 122 2.23 3.64 -6.48
CA THR A 122 3.02 2.42 -6.73
C THR A 122 3.52 2.29 -8.17
N PHE A 123 2.86 2.95 -9.14
CA PHE A 123 3.30 2.97 -10.53
C PHE A 123 4.38 4.02 -10.79
N SER A 124 4.59 4.96 -9.86
CA SER A 124 5.45 6.12 -10.06
C SER A 124 6.96 5.84 -9.99
N ASN A 125 7.35 4.64 -9.56
CA ASN A 125 8.75 4.17 -9.61
C ASN A 125 8.94 3.28 -10.84
N ALA A 126 9.91 3.62 -11.71
CA ALA A 126 10.22 2.88 -12.94
C ALA A 126 10.49 1.38 -12.71
N ALA A 127 11.25 1.02 -11.65
CA ALA A 127 11.56 -0.37 -11.33
C ALA A 127 10.30 -1.14 -10.90
N SER A 128 9.48 -0.57 -10.02
CA SER A 128 8.19 -1.14 -9.64
C SER A 128 7.25 -1.28 -10.84
N ALA A 129 7.17 -0.27 -11.71
CA ALA A 129 6.37 -0.31 -12.93
C ALA A 129 6.81 -1.45 -13.86
N HIS A 130 8.12 -1.64 -14.06
CA HIS A 130 8.66 -2.74 -14.85
C HIS A 130 8.30 -4.12 -14.26
N ILE A 131 8.39 -4.29 -12.93
CA ILE A 131 7.98 -5.53 -12.26
C ILE A 131 6.49 -5.78 -12.47
N LEU A 132 5.66 -4.75 -12.30
CA LEU A 132 4.21 -4.85 -12.42
C LEU A 132 3.77 -5.18 -13.85
N SER A 133 4.40 -4.58 -14.87
CA SER A 133 4.11 -4.87 -16.28
C SER A 133 4.65 -6.22 -16.73
N GLY A 134 5.86 -6.60 -16.29
CA GLY A 134 6.52 -7.85 -16.65
C GLY A 134 5.78 -9.11 -16.17
N THR A 135 4.92 -8.99 -15.16
CA THR A 135 4.00 -10.08 -14.77
C THR A 135 2.85 -10.30 -15.77
N GLN A 136 2.64 -9.40 -16.74
CA GLN A 136 1.53 -9.34 -17.71
C GLN A 136 0.09 -9.41 -17.13
N ARG A 137 -0.06 -9.61 -15.81
CA ARG A 137 -1.35 -9.79 -15.14
C ARG A 137 -2.14 -8.49 -14.99
N LEU A 138 -1.49 -7.33 -14.83
CA LEU A 138 -2.25 -6.07 -14.75
C LEU A 138 -2.89 -5.78 -16.10
N GLU A 139 -2.16 -5.93 -17.20
CA GLU A 139 -2.68 -5.66 -18.55
C GLU A 139 -3.75 -6.67 -18.98
N GLN A 140 -3.63 -7.93 -18.57
CA GLN A 140 -4.56 -9.00 -18.98
C GLN A 140 -5.80 -9.12 -18.09
N ASN A 141 -5.73 -8.76 -16.79
CA ASN A 141 -6.87 -8.83 -15.87
C ASN A 141 -6.77 -7.83 -14.70
N VAL A 142 -6.80 -6.52 -15.02
CA VAL A 142 -6.78 -5.41 -14.04
C VAL A 142 -7.77 -5.64 -12.90
N VAL A 143 -9.01 -6.02 -13.22
CA VAL A 143 -10.11 -6.18 -12.25
C VAL A 143 -9.78 -7.26 -11.23
N ARG A 144 -9.37 -8.45 -11.69
CA ARG A 144 -9.01 -9.55 -10.78
C ARG A 144 -7.85 -9.14 -9.87
N ARG A 145 -6.80 -8.55 -10.44
CA ARG A 145 -5.61 -8.16 -9.68
C ARG A 145 -5.91 -7.06 -8.65
N LEU A 146 -6.83 -6.14 -8.98
CA LEU A 146 -7.30 -5.13 -8.04
C LEU A 146 -7.96 -5.77 -6.82
N PHE A 147 -8.83 -6.77 -7.03
CA PHE A 147 -9.48 -7.48 -5.93
C PHE A 147 -8.56 -8.44 -5.14
N GLU A 148 -7.58 -9.06 -5.81
CA GLU A 148 -6.52 -9.81 -5.14
C GLU A 148 -5.73 -8.90 -4.21
N SER A 149 -5.31 -7.73 -4.69
CA SER A 149 -4.61 -6.73 -3.88
C SER A 149 -5.50 -6.22 -2.74
N SER A 150 -6.77 -5.91 -3.04
CA SER A 150 -7.75 -5.41 -2.05
C SER A 150 -7.97 -6.36 -0.89
N THR A 151 -7.72 -7.67 -1.08
CA THR A 151 -7.78 -8.67 -0.01
C THR A 151 -6.78 -8.35 1.10
N LEU A 152 -5.55 -7.95 0.75
CA LEU A 152 -4.58 -7.45 1.73
C LEU A 152 -5.00 -6.06 2.24
N PHE A 153 -5.22 -5.09 1.36
CA PHE A 153 -5.44 -3.68 1.75
C PHE A 153 -6.64 -3.47 2.70
N PHE A 154 -7.72 -4.21 2.54
CA PHE A 154 -8.85 -4.16 3.48
C PHE A 154 -8.70 -5.14 4.64
N GLY A 155 -7.95 -6.23 4.44
CA GLY A 155 -7.64 -7.22 5.48
C GLY A 155 -6.81 -6.62 6.61
N VAL A 156 -5.79 -5.80 6.29
CA VAL A 156 -4.89 -5.19 7.29
C VAL A 156 -5.61 -4.23 8.25
N LEU A 157 -6.84 -3.81 7.94
CA LEU A 157 -7.67 -3.01 8.83
C LEU A 157 -8.26 -3.84 9.99
N ASP A 158 -8.27 -5.17 9.87
CA ASP A 158 -8.59 -6.11 10.94
C ASP A 158 -7.31 -6.49 11.68
N THR A 159 -6.98 -5.73 12.72
CA THR A 159 -5.69 -5.83 13.42
C THR A 159 -5.55 -7.12 14.22
N GLU A 160 -6.66 -7.74 14.61
CA GLU A 160 -6.65 -9.08 15.21
C GLU A 160 -6.24 -10.14 14.17
N ALA A 161 -6.66 -10.00 12.91
CA ALA A 161 -6.23 -10.89 11.83
C ALA A 161 -4.76 -10.68 11.41
N LEU A 162 -4.11 -9.59 11.85
CA LEU A 162 -2.69 -9.29 11.65
C LEU A 162 -1.76 -9.83 12.75
N ARG A 163 -2.31 -10.29 13.88
CA ARG A 163 -1.51 -10.98 14.90
C ARG A 163 -0.88 -12.26 14.31
N PRO A 164 0.24 -12.76 14.87
CA PRO A 164 0.85 -14.00 14.41
C PRO A 164 -0.19 -15.12 14.26
N TYR A 165 -0.11 -15.82 13.13
CA TYR A 165 -1.05 -16.88 12.73
C TYR A 165 -2.50 -16.43 12.42
N GLY A 166 -2.77 -15.12 12.42
CA GLY A 166 -4.00 -14.56 11.89
C GLY A 166 -4.10 -14.70 10.37
N ALA A 167 -5.32 -14.64 9.84
CA ALA A 167 -5.57 -14.84 8.41
C ALA A 167 -4.85 -13.80 7.51
N VAL A 168 -4.70 -12.56 7.99
CA VAL A 168 -4.03 -11.48 7.24
C VAL A 168 -2.52 -11.52 7.45
N TRP A 169 -2.06 -11.97 8.61
CA TRP A 169 -0.65 -12.29 8.84
C TRP A 169 -0.16 -13.37 7.85
N GLU A 170 -0.95 -14.42 7.61
CA GLU A 170 -0.62 -15.44 6.60
C GLU A 170 -0.64 -14.86 5.17
N ILE A 171 -1.55 -13.93 4.88
CA ILE A 171 -1.51 -13.20 3.60
C ILE A 171 -0.21 -12.40 3.47
N CYS A 172 0.24 -11.69 4.52
CA CYS A 172 1.52 -10.97 4.50
C CYS A 172 2.69 -11.93 4.24
N MET A 173 2.70 -13.12 4.86
CA MET A 173 3.67 -14.18 4.57
C MET A 173 3.66 -14.57 3.08
N ARG A 174 2.47 -14.82 2.51
CA ARG A 174 2.32 -15.21 1.10
C ARG A 174 2.82 -14.11 0.17
N VAL A 175 2.54 -12.83 0.47
CA VAL A 175 3.03 -11.68 -0.29
C VAL A 175 4.56 -11.54 -0.17
N ARG A 176 5.13 -11.71 1.03
CA ARG A 176 6.59 -11.70 1.25
C ARG A 176 7.29 -12.79 0.42
N LEU A 177 6.77 -14.01 0.43
CA LEU A 177 7.30 -15.11 -0.38
C LEU A 177 7.08 -14.87 -1.88
N MET A 178 5.96 -14.25 -2.28
CA MET A 178 5.72 -13.83 -3.66
C MET A 178 6.78 -12.82 -4.14
N HIS A 179 7.10 -11.82 -3.32
CA HIS A 179 8.17 -10.87 -3.63
C HIS A 179 9.52 -11.57 -3.82
N ALA A 180 9.88 -12.50 -2.92
CA ALA A 180 11.09 -13.30 -3.07
C ALA A 180 11.09 -14.14 -4.36
N MET A 181 9.97 -14.78 -4.70
CA MET A 181 9.85 -15.56 -5.94
C MET A 181 10.03 -14.70 -7.19
N VAL A 182 9.41 -13.51 -7.23
CA VAL A 182 9.55 -12.56 -8.34
C VAL A 182 10.98 -12.07 -8.47
N ARG A 183 11.62 -11.70 -7.35
CA ARG A 183 13.03 -11.27 -7.33
C ARG A 183 13.96 -12.35 -7.87
N LEU A 184 13.87 -13.57 -7.33
CA LEU A 184 14.68 -14.70 -7.78
C LEU A 184 14.50 -14.98 -9.28
N ARG A 185 13.27 -14.84 -9.80
CA ARG A 185 12.98 -15.03 -11.22
C ARG A 185 13.61 -13.93 -12.09
N LEU A 186 13.48 -12.67 -11.70
CA LEU A 186 14.04 -11.54 -12.44
C LEU A 186 15.56 -11.54 -12.44
N MET A 187 16.16 -11.93 -11.32
CA MET A 187 17.62 -12.11 -11.24
C MET A 187 18.09 -13.26 -12.14
N ALA A 188 17.32 -14.35 -12.23
CA ALA A 188 17.67 -15.49 -13.08
C ALA A 188 17.44 -15.25 -14.58
N SER A 189 16.65 -14.24 -14.98
CA SER A 189 16.38 -13.97 -16.40
C SER A 189 17.45 -13.11 -17.07
N GLU A 190 18.36 -12.50 -16.31
CA GLU A 190 19.39 -11.56 -16.78
C GLU A 190 18.84 -10.34 -17.56
N ARG A 191 17.52 -10.11 -17.53
CA ARG A 191 16.86 -8.98 -18.18
C ARG A 191 16.65 -7.78 -17.26
N TRP A 192 16.99 -7.93 -15.98
CA TRP A 192 16.84 -6.87 -14.99
C TRP A 192 18.02 -5.89 -15.03
N ASP A 193 17.73 -4.59 -15.06
CA ASP A 193 18.76 -3.56 -14.95
C ASP A 193 19.23 -3.41 -13.50
N MET A 194 20.38 -4.00 -13.21
CA MET A 194 21.02 -3.96 -11.90
C MET A 194 21.49 -2.56 -11.48
N ALA A 195 21.58 -1.59 -12.41
CA ALA A 195 21.88 -0.20 -12.05
C ALA A 195 20.78 0.43 -11.17
N THR A 196 19.56 -0.11 -11.24
CA THR A 196 18.42 0.29 -10.39
C THR A 196 18.39 -0.39 -9.02
N GLY A 197 19.39 -1.23 -8.70
CA GLY A 197 19.41 -2.09 -7.53
C GLY A 197 18.71 -3.44 -7.79
N LEU A 198 18.54 -4.23 -6.73
CA LEU A 198 17.82 -5.51 -6.81
C LEU A 198 16.32 -5.29 -7.07
N PRO A 199 15.66 -6.21 -7.80
CA PRO A 199 14.21 -6.18 -7.94
C PRO A 199 13.55 -6.31 -6.56
N ILE A 200 12.52 -5.52 -6.27
CA ILE A 200 11.83 -5.51 -4.96
C ILE A 200 12.85 -5.44 -3.80
N ASN A 201 13.81 -4.52 -3.88
CA ASN A 201 14.81 -4.37 -2.82
C ASN A 201 14.20 -3.86 -1.50
N GLN A 202 15.00 -3.91 -0.43
CA GLN A 202 14.59 -3.51 0.91
C GLN A 202 14.21 -2.03 0.99
N LEU A 203 14.90 -1.14 0.25
CA LEU A 203 14.56 0.28 0.24
C LEU A 203 13.17 0.55 -0.34
N HIS A 204 12.85 -0.06 -1.48
CA HIS A 204 11.53 0.07 -2.10
C HIS A 204 10.43 -0.59 -1.26
N THR A 205 10.72 -1.73 -0.63
CA THR A 205 9.77 -2.39 0.27
C THR A 205 9.51 -1.55 1.53
N ALA A 206 10.53 -0.85 2.02
CA ALA A 206 10.43 0.09 3.15
C ALA A 206 9.60 1.34 2.85
N ALA A 207 9.26 1.62 1.58
CA ALA A 207 8.35 2.70 1.20
C ALA A 207 6.85 2.39 1.50
N GLY A 208 6.53 1.21 2.05
CA GLY A 208 5.16 0.83 2.39
C GLY A 208 4.42 1.84 3.29
N PRO A 209 5.01 2.32 4.41
CA PRO A 209 4.37 3.32 5.27
C PRO A 209 4.17 4.66 4.55
N LEU A 210 5.08 5.04 3.66
CA LEU A 210 4.92 6.22 2.81
C LEU A 210 3.70 6.09 1.89
N PHE A 211 3.65 5.04 1.07
CA PHE A 211 2.62 4.90 0.04
C PHE A 211 1.23 4.58 0.59
N PHE A 212 1.16 3.75 1.62
CA PHE A 212 -0.11 3.21 2.10
C PHE A 212 -0.51 3.75 3.48
N GLY A 213 0.43 4.32 4.22
CA GLY A 213 0.15 5.10 5.43
C GLY A 213 -0.01 6.58 5.09
N THR A 214 1.10 7.31 4.94
CA THR A 214 1.14 8.77 4.78
C THR A 214 0.26 9.24 3.62
N MET A 215 0.50 8.77 2.40
CA MET A 215 -0.21 9.26 1.21
C MET A 215 -1.70 8.91 1.20
N VAL A 216 -2.10 7.78 1.80
CA VAL A 216 -3.52 7.42 1.93
C VAL A 216 -4.19 8.28 2.99
N LEU A 217 -3.53 8.56 4.12
CA LEU A 217 -4.04 9.48 5.14
C LEU A 217 -4.22 10.90 4.58
N GLU A 218 -3.23 11.39 3.84
CA GLU A 218 -3.31 12.67 3.13
C GLU A 218 -4.47 12.68 2.13
N SER A 219 -4.65 11.60 1.36
CA SER A 219 -5.76 11.46 0.42
C SER A 219 -7.12 11.46 1.12
N LEU A 220 -7.26 10.76 2.24
CA LEU A 220 -8.47 10.77 3.06
C LEU A 220 -8.79 12.19 3.54
N GLN A 221 -7.79 12.92 4.04
CA GLN A 221 -7.96 14.30 4.49
C GLN A 221 -8.31 15.25 3.34
N ALA A 222 -7.68 15.10 2.17
CA ALA A 222 -7.99 15.86 0.96
C ALA A 222 -9.42 15.61 0.47
N LEU A 223 -9.95 14.41 0.71
CA LEU A 223 -11.35 14.04 0.47
C LEU A 223 -12.30 14.45 1.61
N GLY A 224 -11.83 15.23 2.57
CA GLY A 224 -12.64 15.81 3.65
C GLY A 224 -12.81 14.94 4.89
N ALA A 225 -12.08 13.82 5.02
CA ALA A 225 -12.13 12.99 6.22
C ALA A 225 -11.61 13.73 7.46
N LYS A 226 -12.35 13.62 8.56
CA LYS A 226 -11.97 14.06 9.90
C LYS A 226 -11.39 12.87 10.65
N ILE A 227 -10.07 12.91 10.83
CA ILE A 227 -9.29 11.84 11.44
C ILE A 227 -8.75 12.36 12.77
N ARG A 228 -8.97 11.62 13.86
CA ARG A 228 -8.40 11.97 15.17
C ARG A 228 -6.91 11.60 15.23
N PRO A 229 -6.08 12.28 16.05
CA PRO A 229 -4.64 12.01 16.11
C PRO A 229 -4.30 10.52 16.36
N GLU A 230 -5.00 9.87 17.28
CA GLU A 230 -4.78 8.45 17.60
C GLU A 230 -5.23 7.51 16.47
N GLU A 231 -6.19 7.92 15.65
CA GLU A 231 -6.63 7.16 14.48
C GLU A 231 -5.64 7.29 13.34
N HIS A 232 -5.09 8.49 13.16
CA HIS A 232 -4.01 8.75 12.20
C HIS A 232 -2.78 7.93 12.57
N GLU A 233 -2.34 8.00 13.82
CA GLU A 233 -1.20 7.24 14.34
C GLU A 233 -1.41 5.73 14.20
N GLY A 234 -2.58 5.24 14.61
CA GLY A 234 -2.95 3.83 14.48
C GLY A 234 -2.95 3.33 13.04
N TYR A 235 -3.51 4.09 12.11
CA TYR A 235 -3.58 3.69 10.70
C TYR A 235 -2.18 3.65 10.08
N TYR A 236 -1.34 4.62 10.42
CA TYR A 236 0.05 4.64 9.98
C TYR A 236 0.85 3.47 10.57
N LEU A 237 0.63 3.14 11.84
CA LEU A 237 1.25 2.02 12.54
C LEU A 237 0.89 0.67 11.90
N ILE A 238 -0.33 0.50 11.38
CA ILE A 238 -0.74 -0.69 10.62
C ILE A 238 0.24 -0.93 9.47
N TRP A 239 0.50 0.10 8.65
CA TRP A 239 1.38 -0.04 7.49
C TRP A 239 2.85 -0.20 7.86
N ARG A 240 3.31 0.42 8.94
CA ARG A 240 4.66 0.16 9.48
C ARG A 240 4.84 -1.30 9.90
N TYR A 241 3.84 -1.88 10.58
CA TYR A 241 3.87 -3.29 10.98
C TYR A 241 3.74 -4.24 9.78
N VAL A 242 2.85 -3.95 8.83
CA VAL A 242 2.75 -4.73 7.58
C VAL A 242 4.08 -4.73 6.83
N THR A 243 4.75 -3.58 6.73
CA THR A 243 6.08 -3.48 6.09
C THR A 243 7.13 -4.33 6.83
N ARG A 244 7.09 -4.40 8.16
CA ARG A 244 7.91 -5.34 8.94
C ARG A 244 7.60 -6.81 8.60
N LEU A 245 6.31 -7.17 8.50
CA LEU A 245 5.88 -8.52 8.11
C LEU A 245 6.29 -8.87 6.67
N LEU A 246 6.48 -7.87 5.81
CA LEU A 246 7.01 -8.05 4.45
C LEU A 246 8.55 -8.18 4.40
N GLY A 247 9.21 -8.28 5.55
CA GLY A 247 10.64 -8.59 5.65
C GLY A 247 11.57 -7.38 5.67
N VAL A 248 11.03 -6.18 5.88
CA VAL A 248 11.86 -4.97 6.03
C VAL A 248 12.60 -4.98 7.36
N PRO A 249 13.93 -4.80 7.36
CA PRO A 249 14.73 -4.79 8.58
C PRO A 249 14.40 -3.58 9.45
N LEU A 250 14.46 -3.77 10.77
CA LEU A 250 14.13 -2.71 11.74
C LEU A 250 14.98 -1.45 11.59
N GLY A 251 16.20 -1.55 11.04
CA GLY A 251 17.03 -0.38 10.73
C GLY A 251 16.42 0.57 9.70
N LEU A 252 15.48 0.11 8.87
CA LEU A 252 14.72 0.91 7.90
C LEU A 252 13.32 1.29 8.41
N LEU A 253 12.99 1.00 9.67
CA LEU A 253 11.70 1.33 10.28
C LEU A 253 11.92 2.17 11.53
N GLY A 254 11.26 3.32 11.60
CA GLY A 254 11.32 4.20 12.77
C GLY A 254 10.58 3.58 13.94
N ASN A 255 11.05 3.77 15.17
CA ASN A 255 10.36 3.29 16.37
C ASN A 255 9.14 4.17 16.70
N THR A 256 9.17 5.45 16.32
CA THR A 256 8.04 6.38 16.47
C THR A 256 7.49 6.81 15.12
N VAL A 257 6.27 7.37 15.11
CA VAL A 257 5.67 7.92 13.89
C VAL A 257 6.52 9.05 13.31
N ALA A 258 7.07 9.93 14.15
CA ALA A 258 7.94 11.00 13.69
C ALA A 258 9.22 10.45 13.03
N GLU A 259 9.84 9.42 13.62
CA GLU A 259 11.04 8.79 13.05
C GLU A 259 10.73 8.14 11.69
N GLN A 260 9.62 7.41 11.60
CA GLN A 260 9.22 6.78 10.34
C GLN A 260 8.86 7.83 9.28
N GLN A 261 8.19 8.93 9.64
CA GLN A 261 7.92 10.03 8.71
C GLN A 261 9.21 10.69 8.21
N ALA A 262 10.24 10.81 9.05
CA ALA A 262 11.55 11.30 8.60
C ALA A 262 12.23 10.31 7.63
N ILE A 263 12.09 9.00 7.84
CA ILE A 263 12.56 7.99 6.87
C ILE A 263 11.78 8.11 5.55
N ASP A 264 10.45 8.18 5.62
CA ASP A 264 9.56 8.32 4.47
C ASP A 264 9.92 9.56 3.65
N GLN A 265 10.21 10.70 4.28
CA GLN A 265 10.67 11.93 3.60
C GLN A 265 12.00 11.75 2.85
N ARG A 266 12.90 10.91 3.36
CA ARG A 266 14.17 10.60 2.69
C ARG A 266 14.01 9.58 1.56
N ILE A 267 13.05 8.66 1.70
CA ILE A 267 12.73 7.65 0.67
C ILE A 267 11.93 8.26 -0.48
N LEU A 268 11.03 9.21 -0.18
CA LEU A 268 10.13 9.86 -1.14
C LEU A 268 10.80 10.24 -2.48
N PRO A 269 11.89 11.02 -2.53
CA PRO A 269 12.51 11.41 -3.80
C PRO A 269 13.08 10.24 -4.61
N LEU A 270 13.32 9.08 -3.99
CA LEU A 270 13.84 7.87 -4.66
C LEU A 270 12.72 7.01 -5.26
N CYS A 271 11.48 7.31 -4.89
CA CYS A 271 10.31 6.52 -5.25
C CYS A 271 9.48 7.12 -6.39
N PHE A 272 9.80 8.34 -6.86
CA PHE A 272 9.07 9.03 -7.91
C PHE A 272 9.99 9.31 -9.10
N ASP A 273 9.96 8.40 -10.07
CA ASP A 273 10.65 8.49 -11.36
C ASP A 273 9.79 7.78 -12.43
N PRO A 274 8.66 8.40 -12.86
CA PRO A 274 7.71 7.76 -13.76
C PRO A 274 8.23 7.71 -15.19
N ASN A 275 8.11 6.55 -15.84
CA ASN A 275 8.51 6.34 -17.23
C ASN A 275 7.32 5.93 -18.13
N ASP A 276 7.59 5.50 -19.37
CA ASP A 276 6.53 5.05 -20.29
C ASP A 276 5.74 3.85 -19.74
N THR A 277 6.39 2.92 -19.04
CA THR A 277 5.71 1.79 -18.39
C THR A 277 4.80 2.29 -17.28
N SER A 278 5.24 3.26 -16.46
CA SER A 278 4.38 3.90 -15.45
C SER A 278 3.12 4.51 -16.07
N ARG A 279 3.26 5.23 -17.19
CA ARG A 279 2.14 5.82 -17.93
C ARG A 279 1.20 4.75 -18.49
N GLN A 280 1.73 3.67 -19.04
CA GLN A 280 0.94 2.55 -19.56
C GLN A 280 0.13 1.87 -18.46
N LEU A 281 0.72 1.61 -17.29
CA LEU A 281 0.01 1.02 -16.15
C LEU A 281 -1.11 1.93 -15.62
N ALA A 282 -0.86 3.25 -15.54
CA ALA A 282 -1.88 4.23 -15.18
C ALA A 282 -3.08 4.19 -16.15
N GLN A 283 -2.80 4.20 -17.46
CA GLN A 283 -3.84 4.14 -18.48
C GLN A 283 -4.59 2.80 -18.45
N ALA A 284 -3.88 1.69 -18.28
CA ALA A 284 -4.46 0.35 -18.13
C ALA A 284 -5.38 0.28 -16.90
N LEU A 285 -5.00 0.89 -15.78
CA LEU A 285 -5.86 1.01 -14.61
C LEU A 285 -7.15 1.75 -14.96
N PHE A 286 -7.07 2.95 -15.52
CA PHE A 286 -8.26 3.75 -15.84
C PHE A 286 -9.20 3.07 -16.85
N GLU A 287 -8.67 2.36 -17.84
CA GLU A 287 -9.48 1.56 -18.75
C GLU A 287 -10.09 0.34 -18.04
N GLY A 288 -9.32 -0.33 -17.18
CA GLY A 288 -9.77 -1.49 -16.43
C GLY A 288 -10.84 -1.19 -15.38
N LEU A 289 -10.84 0.02 -14.79
CA LEU A 289 -11.86 0.43 -13.80
C LEU A 289 -13.28 0.45 -14.39
N LYS A 290 -13.44 0.67 -15.69
CA LYS A 290 -14.75 0.58 -16.39
C LYS A 290 -15.35 -0.83 -16.35
N ASN A 291 -14.50 -1.85 -16.18
CA ASN A 291 -14.91 -3.25 -16.12
C ASN A 291 -15.21 -3.72 -14.69
N LEU A 292 -15.10 -2.84 -13.69
CA LEU A 292 -15.51 -3.19 -12.33
C LEU A 292 -17.05 -3.30 -12.26
N PRO A 293 -17.56 -4.32 -11.52
CA PRO A 293 -18.98 -4.39 -11.18
C PRO A 293 -19.44 -3.07 -10.55
N ASP A 294 -20.59 -2.56 -10.99
CA ASP A 294 -21.21 -1.32 -10.48
C ASP A 294 -20.42 0.00 -10.72
N ALA A 295 -19.23 -0.04 -11.34
CA ALA A 295 -18.45 1.17 -11.69
C ALA A 295 -18.41 1.48 -13.20
N HIS A 296 -18.97 0.62 -14.05
CA HIS A 296 -19.05 0.80 -15.50
C HIS A 296 -19.68 2.12 -15.97
N MET A 297 -20.47 2.76 -15.12
CA MET A 297 -21.10 4.07 -15.40
C MET A 297 -20.21 5.26 -15.04
N ILE A 298 -19.07 5.05 -14.38
CA ILE A 298 -18.14 6.11 -14.01
C ILE A 298 -17.22 6.41 -15.21
N PRO A 299 -17.28 7.61 -15.81
CA PRO A 299 -16.42 7.94 -16.94
C PRO A 299 -14.94 7.97 -16.54
N LYS A 300 -14.06 7.59 -17.48
CA LYS A 300 -12.60 7.70 -17.32
C LYS A 300 -12.15 9.06 -16.79
N THR A 301 -12.76 10.13 -17.29
CA THR A 301 -12.51 11.52 -16.88
C THR A 301 -12.65 11.71 -15.37
N VAL A 302 -13.59 11.04 -14.71
CA VAL A 302 -13.75 11.12 -13.24
C VAL A 302 -12.55 10.49 -12.54
N HIS A 303 -12.10 9.32 -13.00
CA HIS A 303 -10.92 8.65 -12.45
C HIS A 303 -9.64 9.48 -12.64
N GLU A 304 -9.44 10.07 -13.81
CA GLU A 304 -8.29 10.92 -14.10
C GLU A 304 -8.28 12.19 -13.22
N VAL A 305 -9.44 12.82 -13.07
CA VAL A 305 -9.61 14.02 -12.23
C VAL A 305 -9.38 13.72 -10.75
N LEU A 306 -9.94 12.62 -10.23
CA LEU A 306 -9.69 12.18 -8.86
C LEU A 306 -8.21 11.87 -8.62
N SER A 307 -7.57 11.19 -9.57
CA SER A 307 -6.13 10.87 -9.46
C SER A 307 -5.29 12.12 -9.48
N ARG A 308 -5.58 13.06 -10.39
CA ARG A 308 -4.88 14.35 -10.45
C ARG A 308 -5.07 15.18 -9.19
N TYR A 309 -6.26 15.16 -8.59
CA TYR A 309 -6.52 15.84 -7.33
C TYR A 309 -5.70 15.28 -6.17
N LEU A 310 -5.59 13.95 -6.07
CA LEU A 310 -4.88 13.28 -4.97
C LEU A 310 -3.36 13.26 -5.15
N LEU A 311 -2.88 13.10 -6.38
CA LEU A 311 -1.44 13.07 -6.69
C LEU A 311 -0.81 14.47 -6.74
N GLY A 312 -1.62 15.49 -7.06
CA GLY A 312 -1.12 16.80 -7.46
C GLY A 312 -0.68 16.85 -8.91
N ASN A 313 -0.51 18.08 -9.43
CA ASN A 313 -0.27 18.28 -10.87
C ASN A 313 1.04 17.67 -11.36
N GLU A 314 2.15 17.89 -10.66
CA GLU A 314 3.48 17.43 -11.08
C GLU A 314 3.53 15.90 -11.23
N ARG A 315 3.11 15.16 -10.20
CA ARG A 315 3.08 13.70 -10.22
C ARG A 315 2.08 13.17 -11.25
N ALA A 316 0.91 13.80 -11.35
CA ALA A 316 -0.09 13.42 -12.35
C ALA A 316 0.40 13.65 -13.79
N ASP A 317 1.15 14.73 -14.04
CA ASP A 317 1.77 15.01 -15.34
C ASP A 317 2.85 13.97 -15.66
N GLY A 318 3.73 13.63 -14.71
CA GLY A 318 4.73 12.56 -14.88
C GLY A 318 4.12 11.19 -15.17
N MET A 319 2.97 10.89 -14.55
CA MET A 319 2.18 9.67 -14.77
C MET A 319 1.30 9.72 -16.03
N GLY A 320 1.31 10.81 -16.80
CA GLY A 320 0.52 10.93 -18.03
C GLY A 320 -1.00 10.94 -17.81
N VAL A 321 -1.46 11.41 -16.66
CA VAL A 321 -2.89 11.55 -16.35
C VAL A 321 -3.43 12.77 -17.11
N ALA A 322 -4.53 12.63 -17.85
CA ALA A 322 -5.05 13.75 -18.63
C ALA A 322 -5.53 14.93 -17.74
N GLN A 323 -5.46 16.14 -18.29
CA GLN A 323 -6.01 17.34 -17.64
C GLN A 323 -7.44 17.59 -18.11
N HIS A 324 -8.35 17.81 -17.15
CA HIS A 324 -9.75 18.11 -17.44
C HIS A 324 -10.22 19.33 -16.61
N PRO A 325 -9.89 20.56 -16.99
CA PRO A 325 -10.14 21.75 -16.17
C PRO A 325 -11.61 21.95 -15.80
N ILE A 326 -12.54 21.59 -16.69
CA ILE A 326 -13.99 21.69 -16.43
C ILE A 326 -14.43 20.63 -15.42
N ALA A 327 -14.01 19.37 -15.60
CA ALA A 327 -14.36 18.28 -14.71
C ALA A 327 -13.71 18.44 -13.32
N MET A 328 -12.50 19.00 -13.25
CA MET A 328 -11.79 19.30 -12.00
C MET A 328 -12.60 20.20 -11.04
N ARG A 329 -13.44 21.10 -11.58
CA ARG A 329 -14.32 21.98 -10.77
C ARG A 329 -15.32 21.20 -9.92
N TRP A 330 -15.62 19.95 -10.27
CA TRP A 330 -16.57 19.10 -9.54
C TRP A 330 -15.93 18.33 -8.37
N VAL A 331 -14.61 18.28 -8.28
CA VAL A 331 -13.93 17.61 -7.15
C VAL A 331 -14.17 18.33 -5.84
N THR A 332 -14.15 19.66 -5.84
CA THR A 332 -14.37 20.44 -4.62
C THR A 332 -15.78 20.22 -4.04
N PRO A 333 -16.88 20.27 -4.82
CA PRO A 333 -18.19 19.83 -4.35
C PRO A 333 -18.24 18.40 -3.83
N LEU A 334 -17.60 17.45 -4.51
CA LEU A 334 -17.52 16.05 -4.05
C LEU A 334 -16.82 15.94 -2.69
N ALA A 335 -15.63 16.54 -2.56
CA ALA A 335 -14.86 16.57 -1.31
C ALA A 335 -15.65 17.28 -0.19
N PHE A 336 -16.40 18.34 -0.52
CA PHE A 336 -17.29 19.00 0.43
C PHE A 336 -18.44 18.09 0.90
N GLY A 337 -19.06 17.32 0.00
CA GLY A 337 -20.08 16.33 0.34
C GLY A 337 -19.53 15.21 1.23
N LEU A 338 -18.35 14.68 0.88
CA LEU A 338 -17.63 13.69 1.69
C LEU A 338 -17.20 14.25 3.05
N ARG A 339 -16.90 15.55 3.12
CA ARG A 339 -16.67 16.26 4.38
C ARG A 339 -17.94 16.29 5.22
N ILE A 340 -19.09 16.66 4.66
CA ILE A 340 -20.38 16.62 5.40
C ILE A 340 -20.62 15.21 5.93
N TYR A 341 -20.44 14.18 5.10
CA TYR A 341 -20.52 12.79 5.53
C TYR A 341 -19.59 12.53 6.73
N SER A 342 -18.32 12.94 6.66
CA SER A 342 -17.38 12.77 7.77
C SER A 342 -17.80 13.48 9.06
N TRP A 343 -18.43 14.66 8.97
CA TRP A 343 -19.00 15.33 10.16
C TRP A 343 -20.12 14.51 10.81
N THR A 344 -20.94 13.82 10.03
CA THR A 344 -21.98 12.94 10.60
C THR A 344 -21.36 11.75 11.38
N LEU A 345 -20.16 11.31 11.00
CA LEU A 345 -19.43 10.22 11.67
C LEU A 345 -18.91 10.61 13.06
N LEU A 346 -18.89 11.91 13.41
CA LEU A 346 -18.55 12.37 14.75
C LEU A 346 -19.65 12.02 15.78
N ILE A 347 -20.87 11.76 15.32
CA ILE A 347 -21.95 11.27 16.17
C ILE A 347 -21.66 9.81 16.53
N PRO A 348 -21.45 9.44 17.81
CA PRO A 348 -20.91 8.12 18.17
C PRO A 348 -21.72 6.91 17.68
N GLN A 349 -23.05 7.02 17.62
CA GLN A 349 -23.92 5.95 17.12
C GLN A 349 -23.85 5.81 15.59
N VAL A 350 -23.73 6.93 14.88
CA VAL A 350 -23.56 6.95 13.41
C VAL A 350 -22.19 6.40 13.06
N GLY A 351 -21.14 6.87 13.73
CA GLY A 351 -19.77 6.39 13.54
C GLY A 351 -19.65 4.87 13.74
N ARG A 352 -20.17 4.32 14.84
CA ARG A 352 -20.15 2.86 15.09
C ARG A 352 -20.95 2.06 14.06
N SER A 353 -22.07 2.60 13.59
CA SER A 353 -22.88 1.96 12.56
C SER A 353 -22.16 1.97 11.21
N ALA A 354 -21.55 3.11 10.84
CA ALA A 354 -20.77 3.27 9.63
C ALA A 354 -19.53 2.36 9.62
N GLU A 355 -18.86 2.19 10.75
CA GLU A 355 -17.73 1.25 10.89
C GLU A 355 -18.16 -0.20 10.56
N LYS A 356 -19.22 -0.69 11.22
CA LYS A 356 -19.74 -2.05 11.00
C LYS A 356 -20.20 -2.24 9.56
N PHE A 357 -20.88 -1.23 9.01
CA PHE A 357 -21.33 -1.25 7.61
C PHE A 357 -20.14 -1.25 6.66
N GLY A 358 -19.16 -0.38 6.85
CA GLY A 358 -17.95 -0.27 6.03
C GLY A 358 -17.13 -1.55 6.05
N LYS A 359 -16.91 -2.17 7.22
CA LYS A 359 -16.24 -3.48 7.34
C LYS A 359 -16.97 -4.54 6.51
N ARG A 360 -18.29 -4.62 6.61
CA ARG A 360 -19.11 -5.57 5.83
C ARG A 360 -19.08 -5.25 4.34
N TYR A 361 -19.15 -3.98 3.97
CA TYR A 361 -19.16 -3.52 2.59
C TYR A 361 -17.84 -3.88 1.89
N LEU A 362 -16.69 -3.53 2.48
CA LEU A 362 -15.37 -3.83 1.93
C LEU A 362 -15.13 -5.34 1.82
N HIS A 363 -15.55 -6.12 2.82
CA HIS A 363 -15.47 -7.57 2.76
C HIS A 363 -16.30 -8.14 1.59
N ASN A 364 -17.56 -7.73 1.47
CA ASN A 364 -18.44 -8.18 0.39
C ASN A 364 -17.95 -7.72 -0.99
N LEU A 365 -17.38 -6.53 -1.08
CA LEU A 365 -16.80 -5.99 -2.31
C LEU A 365 -15.67 -6.89 -2.81
N VAL A 366 -14.75 -7.29 -1.94
CA VAL A 366 -13.66 -8.23 -2.29
C VAL A 366 -14.21 -9.59 -2.68
N GLN A 367 -15.14 -10.16 -1.90
CA GLN A 367 -15.70 -11.49 -2.20
C GLN A 367 -16.42 -11.54 -3.55
N ARG A 368 -17.22 -10.51 -3.87
CA ARG A 368 -17.88 -10.37 -5.18
C ARG A 368 -16.86 -10.22 -6.31
N GLY A 369 -15.87 -9.36 -6.12
CA GLY A 369 -14.83 -9.11 -7.11
C GLY A 369 -13.92 -10.32 -7.38
N LEU A 370 -13.73 -11.19 -6.38
CA LEU A 370 -13.01 -12.45 -6.52
C LEU A 370 -13.88 -13.59 -7.10
N ALA A 371 -15.20 -13.41 -7.22
CA ALA A 371 -16.14 -14.41 -7.76
C ALA A 371 -15.97 -15.81 -7.16
N GLY A 372 -15.69 -15.91 -5.86
CA GLY A 372 -15.49 -17.17 -5.13
C GLY A 372 -14.12 -17.84 -5.32
N VAL A 373 -13.23 -17.27 -6.14
CA VAL A 373 -11.86 -17.77 -6.31
C VAL A 373 -10.92 -17.00 -5.38
N ALA A 374 -10.31 -17.67 -4.40
CA ALA A 374 -9.40 -17.06 -3.43
C ALA A 374 -8.27 -16.26 -4.10
N ALA A 375 -7.80 -15.21 -3.43
CA ALA A 375 -6.69 -14.41 -3.94
C ALA A 375 -5.43 -15.26 -4.13
N ASP A 376 -4.80 -15.10 -5.29
CA ASP A 376 -3.64 -15.87 -5.71
C ASP A 376 -2.36 -15.03 -5.64
N TYR A 377 -1.44 -15.46 -4.79
CA TYR A 377 -0.14 -14.82 -4.55
C TYR A 377 1.00 -15.61 -5.21
N GLN A 378 0.71 -16.34 -6.29
CA GLN A 378 1.73 -16.97 -7.13
C GLN A 378 2.10 -16.06 -8.32
N PRO A 379 3.39 -16.00 -8.70
CA PRO A 379 3.80 -15.28 -9.91
C PRO A 379 3.36 -16.04 -11.16
N HIS A 380 2.68 -15.36 -12.10
CA HIS A 380 2.29 -15.92 -13.41
C HIS A 380 3.05 -15.22 -14.55
N GLY A 381 3.15 -15.91 -15.70
CA GLY A 381 3.80 -15.44 -16.93
C GLY A 381 4.92 -16.38 -17.38
N HIS A 382 5.17 -16.49 -18.70
CA HIS A 382 6.29 -17.27 -19.26
C HIS A 382 7.56 -16.41 -19.46
N ALA A 383 8.71 -17.07 -19.31
CA ALA A 383 10.10 -16.68 -19.60
C ALA A 383 10.42 -15.18 -19.85
#